data_AF-A0A8C5EHF0-F1
#
_entry.id   AF-A0A8C5EHF0-F1
#
_cell.length_a   1.000
_cell.length_b   1.000
_cell.length_c   1.000
_cell.angle_alpha   90.00
_cell.angle_beta   90.00
_cell.angle_gamma   90.00
#
_symmetry.space_group_name_H-M   'P 1'
#
loop_
_entity.id
_entity.type
_entity.pdbx_description
1 polymer ?
#
loop_
_entity_poly.entity_id
_entity_poly.type
_entity_poly.pdbx_seq_one_letter_code
_entity_poly.pdbx_strand_id
1 'polypeptide(L)'
;WGREQGRGSQGRQMERNSELFTLTYGALVTQLCKDYENDEEVNKQLDKMGYNIGVRLIEDFLARSSIGRCQDFRETADVIAKVAFKMYLGVTPSVTNWSPAGDEFSLILENNPLVDFVELPDNHNTLVYSNLLCGVLRGALEMVQMAVDVKFVQDTLRGDNVTEIRMKFIKRIEENLPAGDE
;
A
#
# COMPACT_ATOMS: atom_id res chain seq x y z
N TRP A 1 -6.69 -40.20 -9.02
CA TRP A 1 -7.91 -39.38 -9.13
C TRP A 1 -8.23 -38.82 -7.77
N GLY A 2 -8.17 -37.49 -7.63
CA GLY A 2 -8.59 -36.80 -6.41
C GLY A 2 -7.51 -35.91 -5.78
N ARG A 3 -7.25 -34.75 -6.38
CA ARG A 3 -6.84 -33.52 -5.66
C ARG A 3 -6.94 -32.28 -6.55
N GLU A 4 -8.16 -31.91 -6.92
CA GLU A 4 -8.41 -30.70 -7.74
C GLU A 4 -9.75 -30.03 -7.41
N GLN A 5 -10.12 -29.96 -6.12
CA GLN A 5 -11.35 -29.25 -5.67
C GLN A 5 -11.10 -28.09 -4.69
N GLY A 6 -9.85 -27.71 -4.41
CA GLY A 6 -9.55 -26.64 -3.44
C GLY A 6 -9.31 -25.24 -4.02
N ARG A 7 -8.87 -25.11 -5.28
CA ARG A 7 -8.45 -23.80 -5.85
C ARG A 7 -9.60 -22.95 -6.42
N GLY A 8 -10.68 -23.57 -6.88
CA GLY A 8 -11.77 -22.87 -7.58
C GLY A 8 -12.82 -22.20 -6.68
N SER A 9 -12.86 -22.53 -5.39
CA SER A 9 -13.75 -21.91 -4.39
C SER A 9 -13.06 -20.75 -3.66
N GLN A 10 -11.76 -20.89 -3.38
CA GLN A 10 -10.95 -19.87 -2.72
C GLN A 10 -10.71 -18.64 -3.63
N GLY A 11 -10.47 -18.86 -4.94
CA GLY A 11 -10.37 -17.79 -5.93
C GLY A 11 -11.66 -16.96 -6.08
N ARG A 12 -12.81 -17.63 -6.25
CA ARG A 12 -14.12 -16.96 -6.34
C ARG A 12 -14.55 -16.21 -5.08
N GLN A 13 -14.07 -16.64 -3.91
CA GLN A 13 -14.33 -15.93 -2.66
C GLN A 13 -13.40 -14.72 -2.47
N MET A 14 -12.15 -14.79 -2.93
CA MET A 14 -11.24 -13.65 -2.98
C MET A 14 -11.70 -12.59 -3.99
N GLU A 15 -12.15 -12.99 -5.18
CA GLU A 15 -12.68 -12.07 -6.21
C GLU A 15 -13.88 -11.26 -5.70
N ARG A 16 -14.87 -11.94 -5.10
CA ARG A 16 -16.05 -11.27 -4.53
C ARG A 16 -15.69 -10.30 -3.38
N ASN A 17 -14.68 -10.65 -2.59
CA ASN A 17 -14.18 -9.78 -1.52
C ASN A 17 -13.44 -8.56 -2.09
N SER A 18 -12.72 -8.73 -3.20
CA SER A 18 -12.01 -7.64 -3.88
C SER A 18 -13.00 -6.63 -4.48
N GLU A 19 -14.05 -7.08 -5.17
CA GLU A 19 -15.07 -6.20 -5.73
C GLU A 19 -15.79 -5.39 -4.64
N LEU A 20 -16.18 -6.04 -3.54
CA LEU A 20 -16.78 -5.36 -2.40
C LEU A 20 -15.83 -4.32 -1.81
N PHE A 21 -14.53 -4.64 -1.71
CA PHE A 21 -13.51 -3.71 -1.22
C PHE A 21 -13.33 -2.51 -2.15
N THR A 22 -13.22 -2.73 -3.47
CA THR A 22 -13.11 -1.67 -4.47
C THR A 22 -14.33 -0.74 -4.44
N LEU A 23 -15.54 -1.29 -4.36
CA LEU A 23 -16.77 -0.48 -4.25
C LEU A 23 -16.84 0.31 -2.94
N THR A 24 -16.45 -0.30 -1.82
CA THR A 24 -16.42 0.37 -0.51
C THR A 24 -15.37 1.48 -0.50
N TYR A 25 -14.22 1.25 -1.12
CA TYR A 25 -13.17 2.25 -1.28
C TYR A 25 -13.64 3.41 -2.19
N GLY A 26 -14.30 3.11 -3.31
CA GLY A 26 -14.90 4.13 -4.16
C GLY A 26 -15.94 4.98 -3.45
N ALA A 27 -16.79 4.38 -2.61
CA ALA A 27 -17.74 5.13 -1.79
C ALA A 27 -17.02 6.04 -0.77
N LEU A 28 -15.95 5.56 -0.14
CA LEU A 28 -15.12 6.34 0.76
C LEU A 28 -14.50 7.55 0.05
N VAL A 29 -13.83 7.34 -1.09
CA VAL A 29 -13.20 8.43 -1.86
C VAL A 29 -14.25 9.43 -2.33
N THR A 30 -15.39 8.95 -2.82
CA THR A 30 -16.52 9.81 -3.23
C THR A 30 -17.02 10.68 -2.08
N GLN A 31 -17.12 10.10 -0.87
CA GLN A 31 -17.55 10.84 0.31
C GLN A 31 -16.52 11.91 0.69
N LEU A 32 -15.23 11.59 0.66
CA LEU A 32 -14.17 12.59 0.91
C LEU A 32 -14.19 13.72 -0.12
N CYS A 33 -14.39 13.42 -1.41
CA CYS A 33 -14.48 14.46 -2.44
C CYS A 33 -15.71 15.38 -2.26
N LYS A 34 -16.74 14.94 -1.54
CA LYS A 34 -17.90 15.79 -1.17
C LYS A 34 -17.65 16.60 0.10
N ASP A 35 -16.92 16.02 1.04
CA ASP A 35 -16.65 16.63 2.35
C ASP A 35 -15.51 17.66 2.31
N TYR A 36 -14.62 17.57 1.32
CA TYR A 36 -13.47 18.45 1.13
C TYR A 36 -13.54 19.21 -0.20
N GLU A 37 -13.10 20.48 -0.17
CA GLU A 37 -13.19 21.38 -1.32
C GLU A 37 -12.08 21.18 -2.37
N ASN A 38 -10.97 20.52 -2.00
CA ASN A 38 -9.83 20.31 -2.90
C ASN A 38 -9.19 18.93 -2.73
N ASP A 39 -8.58 18.46 -3.81
CA ASP A 39 -7.92 17.15 -3.88
C ASP A 39 -6.76 17.00 -2.90
N GLU A 40 -6.08 18.09 -2.55
CA GLU A 40 -4.91 18.04 -1.65
C GLU A 40 -5.33 17.59 -0.25
N GLU A 41 -6.44 18.12 0.26
CA GLU A 41 -7.00 17.68 1.54
C GLU A 41 -7.50 16.25 1.47
N VAL A 42 -8.15 15.84 0.36
CA VAL A 42 -8.55 14.44 0.15
C VAL A 42 -7.32 13.52 0.19
N ASN A 43 -6.24 13.88 -0.50
CA ASN A 43 -4.99 13.13 -0.52
C ASN A 43 -4.39 12.98 0.88
N LYS A 44 -4.37 14.06 1.68
CA LYS A 44 -3.89 14.03 3.07
C LYS A 44 -4.75 13.12 3.94
N GLN A 45 -6.07 13.16 3.78
CA GLN A 45 -6.97 12.30 4.56
C GLN A 45 -6.82 10.82 4.18
N LEU A 46 -6.69 10.51 2.88
CA LEU A 46 -6.43 9.14 2.42
C LEU A 46 -5.12 8.60 2.98
N ASP A 47 -4.03 9.37 2.91
CA ASP A 47 -2.74 8.96 3.49
C ASP A 47 -2.84 8.79 5.02
N LYS A 48 -3.50 9.71 5.73
CA LYS A 48 -3.71 9.60 7.19
C LYS A 48 -4.53 8.37 7.58
N MET A 49 -5.60 8.08 6.85
CA MET A 49 -6.40 6.86 7.06
C MET A 49 -5.56 5.61 6.79
N GLY A 50 -4.81 5.60 5.69
CA GLY A 50 -3.90 4.53 5.34
C GLY A 50 -2.86 4.28 6.44
N TYR A 51 -2.26 5.34 6.96
CA TYR A 51 -1.28 5.26 8.06
C TYR A 51 -1.85 4.53 9.28
N ASN A 52 -3.04 4.93 9.74
CA ASN A 52 -3.68 4.28 10.88
C ASN A 52 -4.04 2.81 10.61
N ILE A 53 -4.39 2.48 9.37
CA ILE A 53 -4.59 1.09 8.95
C ILE A 53 -3.26 0.33 8.98
N GLY A 54 -2.20 0.88 8.40
CA GLY A 54 -0.88 0.27 8.33
C GLY A 54 -0.30 -0.08 9.70
N VAL A 55 -0.43 0.83 10.67
CA VAL A 55 -0.01 0.64 12.06
C VAL A 55 -0.67 -0.59 12.70
N ARG A 56 -1.92 -0.90 12.34
CA ARG A 56 -2.66 -2.05 12.88
C ARG A 56 -2.47 -3.31 12.03
N LEU A 57 -2.30 -3.13 10.72
CA LEU A 57 -2.19 -4.21 9.75
C LEU A 57 -0.89 -5.00 9.92
N ILE A 58 0.19 -4.33 10.31
CA ILE A 58 1.50 -4.96 10.47
C ILE A 58 1.51 -6.12 11.47
N GLU A 59 0.72 -6.04 12.55
CA GLU A 59 0.61 -7.13 13.54
C GLU A 59 -0.02 -8.38 12.92
N ASP A 60 -1.11 -8.24 12.17
CA ASP A 60 -1.73 -9.33 11.41
C ASP A 60 -0.76 -9.91 10.37
N PHE A 61 -0.04 -9.03 9.67
CA PHE A 61 0.93 -9.45 8.66
C PHE A 61 2.05 -10.31 9.25
N LEU A 62 2.66 -9.86 10.36
CA LEU A 62 3.73 -10.61 11.03
C LEU A 62 3.22 -11.94 11.60
N ALA A 63 2.01 -11.96 12.17
CA ALA A 63 1.40 -13.18 12.70
C ALA A 63 1.12 -14.24 11.62
N ARG A 64 0.77 -13.82 10.40
CA ARG A 64 0.36 -14.72 9.31
C ARG A 64 1.49 -15.08 8.35
N SER A 65 2.47 -14.20 8.17
CA SER A 65 3.57 -14.41 7.20
C SER A 65 4.72 -15.24 7.76
N SER A 66 4.86 -15.35 9.09
CA SER A 66 6.04 -15.94 9.76
C SER A 66 7.36 -15.28 9.34
N ILE A 67 7.31 -14.03 8.85
CA ILE A 67 8.48 -13.27 8.44
C ILE A 67 9.09 -12.63 9.68
N GLY A 68 10.40 -12.85 9.85
CA GLY A 68 11.19 -12.18 10.89
C GLY A 68 11.52 -10.73 10.52
N ARG A 69 12.35 -10.09 11.33
CA ARG A 69 12.83 -8.74 11.02
C ARG A 69 13.68 -8.75 9.74
N CYS A 70 13.32 -7.95 8.76
CA CYS A 70 14.12 -7.76 7.54
C CYS A 70 15.48 -7.12 7.88
N GLN A 71 16.54 -7.60 7.23
CA GLN A 71 17.92 -7.15 7.48
C GLN A 71 18.21 -5.81 6.82
N ASP A 72 17.75 -5.64 5.58
CA ASP A 72 17.98 -4.44 4.78
C ASP A 72 16.73 -4.00 3.99
N PHE A 73 16.82 -2.85 3.34
CA PHE A 73 15.70 -2.27 2.62
C PHE A 73 15.35 -3.05 1.34
N ARG A 74 16.29 -3.82 0.77
CA ARG A 74 16.04 -4.68 -0.40
C ARG A 74 15.18 -5.87 -0.04
N GLU A 75 15.48 -6.51 1.08
CA GLU A 75 14.64 -7.58 1.63
C GLU A 75 13.24 -7.05 1.95
N THR A 76 13.15 -5.87 2.59
CA THR A 76 11.86 -5.21 2.85
C THR A 76 11.07 -4.98 1.56
N ALA A 77 11.71 -4.50 0.48
CA ALA A 77 11.05 -4.29 -0.80
C ALA A 77 10.47 -5.59 -1.37
N ASP A 78 11.24 -6.69 -1.31
CA ASP A 78 10.82 -8.01 -1.77
C ASP A 78 9.66 -8.56 -0.95
N VAL A 79 9.70 -8.40 0.38
CA VAL A 79 8.61 -8.82 1.29
C VAL A 79 7.34 -8.05 0.99
N ILE A 80 7.42 -6.73 0.83
CA ILE A 80 6.27 -5.88 0.48
C ILE A 80 5.65 -6.37 -0.83
N ALA A 81 6.45 -6.48 -1.89
CA ALA A 81 5.96 -6.81 -3.22
C ALA A 81 5.42 -8.24 -3.34
N LYS A 82 6.20 -9.23 -2.89
CA LYS A 82 5.92 -10.66 -3.13
C LYS A 82 4.98 -11.27 -2.09
N VAL A 83 4.91 -10.68 -0.90
CA VAL A 83 4.13 -11.24 0.23
C VAL A 83 2.98 -10.32 0.60
N ALA A 84 3.24 -9.06 0.97
CA ALA A 84 2.20 -8.18 1.52
C ALA A 84 1.14 -7.81 0.46
N PHE A 85 1.56 -7.31 -0.71
CA PHE A 85 0.63 -6.97 -1.79
C PHE A 85 -0.15 -8.21 -2.26
N LYS A 86 0.51 -9.37 -2.34
CA LYS A 86 -0.15 -10.61 -2.73
C LYS A 86 -1.18 -11.07 -1.70
N MET A 87 -0.88 -10.90 -0.41
CA MET A 87 -1.76 -11.31 0.68
C MET A 87 -3.01 -10.42 0.79
N TYR A 88 -2.85 -9.10 0.65
CA TYR A 88 -3.92 -8.14 0.91
C TYR A 88 -4.66 -7.65 -0.33
N LEU A 89 -3.99 -7.56 -1.48
CA LEU A 89 -4.56 -7.05 -2.72
C LEU A 89 -4.55 -8.07 -3.86
N GLY A 90 -3.98 -9.27 -3.65
CA GLY A 90 -3.93 -10.32 -4.67
C GLY A 90 -2.98 -10.03 -5.84
N VAL A 91 -2.22 -8.94 -5.80
CA VAL A 91 -1.29 -8.51 -6.85
C VAL A 91 0.16 -8.64 -6.41
N THR A 92 1.09 -8.65 -7.36
CA THR A 92 2.54 -8.70 -7.06
C THR A 92 3.23 -7.62 -7.89
N PRO A 93 3.46 -6.42 -7.32
CA PRO A 93 4.15 -5.37 -8.03
C PRO A 93 5.61 -5.74 -8.31
N SER A 94 6.18 -5.14 -9.36
CA SER A 94 7.60 -5.27 -9.69
C SER A 94 8.43 -4.25 -8.93
N VAL A 95 9.50 -4.70 -8.26
CA VAL A 95 10.47 -3.82 -7.58
C VAL A 95 11.54 -3.38 -8.58
N THR A 96 11.63 -2.08 -8.86
CA THR A 96 12.54 -1.52 -9.87
C THR A 96 13.16 -0.19 -9.41
N ASN A 97 13.93 0.45 -10.30
CA ASN A 97 14.44 1.82 -10.14
C ASN A 97 15.19 2.08 -8.82
N TRP A 98 15.99 1.11 -8.37
CA TRP A 98 16.82 1.26 -7.18
C TRP A 98 17.77 2.46 -7.32
N SER A 99 17.85 3.31 -6.29
CA SER A 99 18.91 4.30 -6.20
C SER A 99 20.28 3.61 -6.07
N PRO A 100 21.38 4.26 -6.50
CA PRO A 100 22.73 3.73 -6.29
C PRO A 100 23.06 3.48 -4.81
N ALA A 101 22.50 4.28 -3.91
CA ALA A 101 22.67 4.13 -2.46
C ALA A 101 21.82 2.97 -1.87
N GLY A 102 20.87 2.42 -2.62
CA GLY A 102 19.99 1.35 -2.13
C GLY A 102 18.96 1.82 -1.11
N ASP A 103 18.71 3.13 -1.02
CA ASP A 103 17.78 3.78 -0.10
C ASP A 103 16.46 4.19 -0.76
N GLU A 104 16.32 4.02 -2.08
CA GLU A 104 15.07 4.26 -2.79
C GLU A 104 14.80 3.17 -3.81
N PHE A 105 13.52 2.82 -4.01
CA PHE A 105 13.07 1.93 -5.06
C PHE A 105 11.65 2.27 -5.49
N SER A 106 11.19 1.68 -6.58
CA SER A 106 9.83 1.85 -7.09
C SER A 106 9.08 0.52 -7.10
N LEU A 107 7.83 0.55 -6.68
CA LEU A 107 6.85 -0.51 -6.85
C LEU A 107 6.01 -0.19 -8.08
N ILE A 108 6.10 -1.03 -9.11
CA ILE A 108 5.31 -0.89 -10.33
C ILE A 108 4.12 -1.84 -10.26
N LEU A 109 2.92 -1.27 -10.20
CA LEU A 109 1.67 -2.00 -10.26
C LEU A 109 1.17 -1.98 -11.71
N GLU A 110 1.27 -3.12 -12.38
CA GLU A 110 0.70 -3.29 -13.73
C GLU A 110 -0.83 -3.32 -13.71
N ASN A 111 -1.40 -3.88 -12.64
CA ASN A 111 -2.83 -3.85 -12.38
C ASN A 111 -3.08 -3.41 -10.93
N ASN A 112 -3.85 -2.33 -10.75
CA ASN A 112 -4.23 -1.83 -9.44
C ASN A 112 -5.72 -2.13 -9.19
N PRO A 113 -6.06 -3.11 -8.34
CA PRO A 113 -7.44 -3.57 -8.17
C PRO A 113 -8.37 -2.50 -7.56
N LEU A 114 -7.80 -1.43 -6.98
CA LEU A 114 -8.56 -0.32 -6.46
C LEU A 114 -9.19 0.54 -7.56
N VAL A 115 -8.68 0.48 -8.80
CA VAL A 115 -9.07 1.40 -9.87
C VAL A 115 -9.86 0.73 -10.99
N ASP A 116 -10.17 -0.57 -10.89
CA ASP A 116 -10.80 -1.38 -11.95
C ASP A 116 -12.13 -0.80 -12.50
N PHE A 117 -12.86 0.00 -11.70
CA PHE A 117 -14.14 0.59 -12.08
C PHE A 117 -14.19 2.11 -11.87
N VAL A 118 -13.02 2.75 -11.90
CA VAL A 118 -12.87 4.15 -11.52
C VAL A 118 -12.50 4.98 -12.74
N GLU A 119 -13.25 6.06 -12.94
CA GLU A 119 -12.86 7.15 -13.83
C GLU A 119 -12.82 8.43 -13.00
N LEU A 120 -11.69 9.15 -13.09
CA LEU A 120 -11.56 10.44 -12.41
C LEU A 120 -12.29 11.52 -13.21
N PRO A 121 -13.16 12.32 -12.59
CA PRO A 121 -13.73 13.50 -13.24
C PRO A 121 -12.65 14.54 -13.59
N ASP A 122 -12.88 15.35 -14.63
CA ASP A 122 -11.94 16.37 -15.12
C ASP A 122 -11.49 17.38 -14.04
N ASN A 123 -12.31 17.60 -13.02
CA ASN A 123 -12.05 18.53 -11.92
C ASN A 123 -11.21 17.93 -10.77
N HIS A 124 -10.77 16.67 -10.88
CA HIS A 124 -10.00 15.95 -9.86
C HIS A 124 -8.62 15.46 -10.37
N ASN A 125 -7.93 16.30 -11.15
CA ASN A 125 -6.67 15.95 -11.80
C ASN A 125 -5.45 15.85 -10.85
N THR A 126 -5.59 16.35 -9.62
CA THR A 126 -4.56 16.29 -8.57
C THR A 126 -4.86 15.24 -7.51
N LEU A 127 -6.03 14.58 -7.58
CA LEU A 127 -6.39 13.47 -6.72
C LEU A 127 -5.49 12.27 -7.01
N VAL A 128 -4.88 11.75 -5.95
CA VAL A 128 -4.17 10.48 -5.96
C VAL A 128 -5.15 9.46 -5.40
N TYR A 129 -5.93 8.85 -6.29
CA TYR A 129 -7.06 8.01 -5.89
C TYR A 129 -6.65 6.89 -4.93
N SER A 130 -5.46 6.31 -5.12
CA SER A 130 -4.93 5.21 -4.31
C SER A 130 -3.98 5.67 -3.19
N ASN A 131 -4.00 6.94 -2.77
CA ASN A 131 -3.06 7.48 -1.77
C ASN A 131 -3.15 6.79 -0.40
N LEU A 132 -4.27 6.09 -0.12
CA LEU A 132 -4.40 5.19 1.03
C LEU A 132 -3.23 4.20 1.12
N LEU A 133 -2.77 3.68 -0.03
CA LEU A 133 -1.67 2.71 -0.08
C LEU A 133 -0.34 3.32 0.42
N CYS A 134 -0.09 4.60 0.13
CA CYS A 134 1.10 5.29 0.65
C CYS A 134 1.07 5.34 2.17
N GLY A 135 -0.08 5.74 2.74
CA GLY A 135 -0.29 5.73 4.17
C GLY A 135 -0.07 4.37 4.79
N VAL A 136 -0.69 3.31 4.23
CA VAL A 136 -0.55 1.94 4.75
C VAL A 136 0.91 1.51 4.79
N LEU A 137 1.66 1.76 3.73
CA LEU A 137 3.08 1.41 3.66
C LEU A 137 3.90 2.18 4.71
N ARG A 138 3.67 3.50 4.85
CA ARG A 138 4.34 4.32 5.86
C ARG A 138 4.05 3.82 7.28
N GLY A 139 2.77 3.64 7.62
CA GLY A 139 2.36 3.21 8.96
C GLY A 139 2.86 1.82 9.32
N ALA A 140 2.82 0.87 8.38
CA ALA A 140 3.32 -0.47 8.63
C ALA A 140 4.85 -0.50 8.82
N LEU A 141 5.60 0.27 8.02
CA LEU A 141 7.06 0.30 8.11
C LEU A 141 7.56 1.07 9.34
N GLU A 142 6.82 2.08 9.79
CA GLU A 142 7.11 2.79 11.03
C GLU A 142 7.09 1.85 12.25
N MET A 143 6.12 0.94 12.31
CA MET A 143 6.00 -0.06 13.39
C MET A 143 7.12 -1.10 13.42
N VAL A 144 7.88 -1.23 12.33
CA VAL A 144 9.11 -2.05 12.27
C VAL A 144 10.37 -1.18 12.25
N GLN A 145 10.26 0.03 12.81
CA GLN A 145 11.35 0.98 13.06
C GLN A 145 12.01 1.52 11.77
N MET A 146 11.27 1.57 10.66
CA MET A 146 11.73 2.13 9.40
C MET A 146 10.91 3.36 9.03
N ALA A 147 11.50 4.55 9.20
CA ALA A 147 10.90 5.77 8.68
C ALA A 147 11.12 5.83 7.17
N VAL A 148 10.03 5.94 6.41
CA VAL A 148 10.04 5.99 4.95
C VAL A 148 9.18 7.14 4.42
N ASP A 149 9.57 7.69 3.29
CA ASP A 149 8.73 8.53 2.44
C ASP A 149 8.14 7.65 1.32
N VAL A 150 6.84 7.81 1.06
CA VAL A 150 6.11 7.00 0.09
C VAL A 150 5.18 7.92 -0.70
N LYS A 151 5.29 7.88 -2.03
CA LYS A 151 4.50 8.75 -2.91
C LYS A 151 4.20 8.07 -4.24
N PHE A 152 3.06 8.42 -4.83
CA PHE A 152 2.80 8.11 -6.23
C PHE A 152 3.64 9.02 -7.14
N VAL A 153 4.26 8.42 -8.15
CA VAL A 153 5.01 9.13 -9.20
C VAL A 153 4.31 9.02 -10.55
N GLN A 154 3.66 7.88 -10.80
CA GLN A 154 2.83 7.64 -11.98
C GLN A 154 1.51 7.00 -11.55
N ASP A 155 0.42 7.35 -12.21
CA ASP A 155 -0.91 6.80 -11.96
C ASP A 155 -1.69 6.63 -13.27
N THR A 156 -2.14 5.41 -13.55
CA THR A 156 -2.92 5.11 -14.75
C THR A 156 -4.23 5.89 -14.81
N LEU A 157 -4.82 6.24 -13.67
CA LEU A 157 -6.02 7.09 -13.62
C LEU A 157 -5.75 8.54 -14.05
N ARG A 158 -4.48 8.96 -14.05
CA ARG A 158 -4.05 10.30 -14.49
C ARG A 158 -3.47 10.27 -15.91
N GLY A 159 -3.58 9.15 -16.60
CA GLY A 159 -3.12 8.97 -17.99
C GLY A 159 -1.70 8.45 -18.13
N ASP A 160 -1.04 8.04 -17.05
CA ASP A 160 0.27 7.38 -17.14
C ASP A 160 0.15 5.92 -17.63
N ASN A 161 1.26 5.36 -18.11
CA ASN A 161 1.29 3.99 -18.65
C ASN A 161 1.20 2.90 -17.57
N VAL A 162 1.66 3.21 -16.36
CA VAL A 162 1.72 2.29 -15.22
C VAL A 162 1.44 3.05 -13.93
N THR A 163 1.09 2.32 -12.87
CA THR A 163 1.04 2.88 -11.53
C THR A 163 2.40 2.67 -10.85
N GLU A 164 3.05 3.74 -10.44
CA GLU A 164 4.36 3.73 -9.76
C GLU A 164 4.27 4.35 -8.37
N ILE A 165 4.61 3.56 -7.35
CA ILE A 165 4.79 4.04 -5.97
C ILE A 165 6.29 4.08 -5.67
N ARG A 166 6.81 5.27 -5.42
CA ARG A 166 8.21 5.49 -5.02
C ARG A 166 8.35 5.38 -3.51
N MET A 167 9.27 4.53 -3.08
CA MET A 167 9.62 4.28 -1.68
C MET A 167 11.01 4.84 -1.42
N LYS A 168 11.17 5.64 -0.36
CA LYS A 168 12.46 6.17 0.09
C LYS A 168 12.66 5.89 1.57
N PHE A 169 13.76 5.24 1.91
CA PHE A 169 14.23 5.09 3.27
C PHE A 169 14.79 6.43 3.79
N ILE A 170 14.30 6.85 4.95
CA ILE A 170 14.72 8.11 5.59
C ILE A 170 15.71 7.81 6.70
N LYS A 171 15.31 6.98 7.66
CA LYS A 171 16.15 6.60 8.80
C LYS A 171 15.58 5.38 9.52
N ARG A 172 16.41 4.71 10.32
CA ARG A 172 15.90 3.81 11.36
C ARG A 172 15.41 4.64 12.54
N ILE A 173 14.28 4.24 13.09
CA ILE A 173 13.71 4.87 14.28
C ILE A 173 14.37 4.18 15.48
N GLU A 174 15.02 4.98 16.32
CA GLU A 174 15.58 4.51 17.58
C GLU A 174 14.46 4.50 18.62
N GLU A 175 14.25 3.36 19.28
CA GLU A 175 13.43 3.32 20.49
C GLU A 175 14.22 4.01 21.61
N ASN A 176 13.86 5.25 21.93
CA ASN A 176 14.24 5.83 23.20
C ASN A 176 13.47 5.04 24.28
N LEU A 177 14.10 3.99 24.80
CA LEU A 177 13.71 3.43 26.09
C LEU A 177 13.81 4.58 27.10
N PRO A 178 12.73 4.93 27.85
CA PRO A 178 12.92 5.75 29.03
C PRO A 178 13.95 5.04 29.89
N ALA A 179 15.01 5.76 30.29
CA ALA A 179 16.01 5.24 31.21
C ALA A 179 15.24 4.64 32.39
N GLY A 180 15.40 3.33 32.60
CA GLY A 180 14.73 2.65 33.70
C GLY A 180 15.05 3.38 34.99
N ASP A 181 14.01 3.73 35.74
CA ASP A 181 14.17 4.03 37.16
C ASP A 181 14.72 2.75 37.80
N GLU A 182 15.98 2.80 38.25
CA GLU A 182 16.56 1.83 39.19
C GLU A 182 15.80 1.85 40.52
#